data_AF-A0A010RZ35-F1
#
_entry.id   AF-A0A010RZ35-F1
#
_cell.length_a   1.000
_cell.length_b   1.000
_cell.length_c   1.000
_cell.angle_alpha   90.00
_cell.angle_beta   90.00
_cell.angle_gamma   90.00
#
_symmetry.space_group_name_H-M   'P 1'
#
loop_
_entity.id
_entity.type
_entity.pdbx_description
1 polymer ?
#
loop_
_entity_poly.entity_id
_entity_poly.type
_entity_poly.pdbx_seq_one_letter_code
_entity_poly.pdbx_strand_id
1 'polypeptide(L)'
;MASRRLLSTSLWRAAAAPAQATSLSAAARWSSTTSSTSAIAYKALRRRSAPLPVSDSPPAWSAQAAVSNILYDMPSPSSQPPKRHILNCLVQNEPGVLSRVSGILAARGFNIDSLVVCSTEVDDLSRMTIVLTGQDGVVEQARRQLEDLVPVWAVLDYTNAALVQRELLLAKINILGPEYFEELLAHHREMTAVDVEEHALEGEQQQTLEDVAKDFHPSKLAVSQALRHKHEHLKSITYFAHQFGGKVLDISTNSCIVEVSAKPSRIDSFLKLIGPFGILESARTGLMALPRSPLYGPNEETIIKEADEVVDASQLPPG
;
A
#
# COMPACT_ATOMS: atom_id res chain seq x y z
N MET A 1 -34.83 -63.34 -5.22
CA MET A 1 -34.20 -63.57 -6.55
C MET A 1 -33.09 -62.54 -6.72
N ALA A 2 -31.86 -62.88 -6.32
CA ALA A 2 -30.75 -63.34 -7.17
C ALA A 2 -30.02 -62.12 -7.81
N SER A 3 -28.82 -61.66 -7.41
CA SER A 3 -27.50 -62.26 -7.11
C SER A 3 -26.54 -62.33 -8.32
N ARG A 4 -25.28 -61.88 -8.09
CA ARG A 4 -23.99 -62.21 -8.79
C ARG A 4 -23.73 -61.51 -10.15
N ARG A 5 -22.51 -61.15 -10.61
CA ARG A 5 -21.04 -61.35 -10.35
C ARG A 5 -20.31 -60.23 -11.17
N LEU A 6 -19.22 -59.55 -10.79
CA LEU A 6 -17.77 -59.85 -10.63
C LEU A 6 -17.01 -60.51 -11.82
N LEU A 7 -15.81 -59.92 -12.10
CA LEU A 7 -14.65 -60.31 -12.95
C LEU A 7 -14.68 -59.75 -14.40
N SER A 8 -13.59 -59.30 -15.05
CA SER A 8 -12.16 -59.61 -14.88
C SER A 8 -11.20 -58.52 -15.42
N THR A 9 -9.96 -58.65 -14.98
CA THR A 9 -8.68 -58.02 -15.33
C THR A 9 -8.18 -58.15 -16.79
N SER A 10 -7.36 -57.20 -17.23
CA SER A 10 -6.15 -57.41 -18.06
C SER A 10 -5.21 -56.20 -17.83
N LEU A 11 -4.02 -56.29 -17.20
CA LEU A 11 -2.78 -56.99 -17.53
C LEU A 11 -2.22 -56.66 -18.92
N TRP A 12 -1.50 -55.54 -19.02
CA TRP A 12 -0.44 -55.36 -20.01
C TRP A 12 0.90 -55.26 -19.27
N ARG A 13 1.75 -56.24 -19.53
CA ARG A 13 3.14 -56.36 -19.07
C ARG A 13 4.02 -56.55 -20.31
N ALA A 14 5.27 -56.13 -20.17
CA ALA A 14 6.43 -56.35 -21.04
C ALA A 14 6.68 -55.22 -22.07
N ALA A 15 7.90 -54.75 -22.31
CA ALA A 15 9.21 -55.33 -21.99
C ALA A 15 10.25 -54.24 -21.71
N ALA A 16 11.08 -54.50 -20.71
CA ALA A 16 12.37 -53.84 -20.54
C ALA A 16 13.37 -54.43 -21.55
N ALA A 17 14.17 -53.58 -22.19
CA ALA A 17 15.39 -53.98 -22.87
C ALA A 17 16.54 -53.07 -22.38
N PRO A 18 17.61 -53.63 -21.79
CA PRO A 18 18.77 -52.85 -21.39
C PRO A 18 19.66 -52.61 -22.62
N ALA A 19 19.90 -51.35 -22.96
CA ALA A 19 20.93 -51.00 -23.93
C ALA A 19 22.29 -51.28 -23.30
N GLN A 20 22.92 -52.36 -23.75
CA GLN A 20 24.26 -52.77 -23.35
C GLN A 20 25.28 -51.72 -23.78
N ALA A 21 25.97 -51.14 -22.80
CA ALA A 21 27.20 -50.40 -22.99
C ALA A 21 28.27 -51.36 -23.50
N THR A 22 28.58 -51.28 -24.80
CA THR A 22 29.75 -51.93 -25.37
C THR A 22 30.91 -50.94 -25.35
N SER A 23 31.90 -51.29 -24.54
CA SER A 23 33.23 -50.70 -24.52
C SER A 23 33.93 -50.99 -25.85
N LEU A 24 34.34 -49.92 -26.55
CA LEU A 24 35.41 -50.00 -27.54
C LEU A 24 36.46 -48.96 -27.16
N SER A 25 37.41 -49.42 -26.35
CA SER A 25 38.71 -48.76 -26.17
C SER A 25 39.52 -48.94 -27.46
N ALA A 26 39.21 -48.15 -28.48
CA ALA A 26 40.12 -47.93 -29.58
C ALA A 26 41.11 -46.86 -29.15
N ALA A 27 42.31 -47.28 -28.76
CA ALA A 27 43.46 -46.40 -28.58
C ALA A 27 43.76 -45.70 -29.92
N ALA A 28 43.19 -44.51 -30.10
CA ALA A 28 43.53 -43.64 -31.21
C ALA A 28 44.96 -43.15 -30.97
N ARG A 29 45.91 -43.73 -31.71
CA ARG A 29 47.29 -43.25 -31.83
C ARG A 29 47.23 -41.74 -32.10
N TRP A 30 47.74 -40.93 -31.18
CA TRP A 30 47.97 -39.51 -31.44
C TRP A 30 49.07 -39.38 -32.49
N SER A 31 48.65 -39.34 -33.75
CA SER A 31 49.45 -38.78 -34.84
C SER A 31 49.46 -37.26 -34.64
N SER A 32 50.60 -36.72 -34.21
CA SER A 32 50.89 -35.29 -34.26
C SER A 32 51.08 -34.85 -35.71
N THR A 33 49.99 -34.83 -36.48
CA THR A 33 49.95 -34.17 -37.79
C THR A 33 49.55 -32.72 -37.55
N THR A 34 50.55 -31.84 -37.52
CA THR A 34 50.41 -30.38 -37.49
C THR A 34 49.81 -29.92 -38.83
N SER A 35 48.51 -30.13 -38.99
CA SER A 35 47.76 -29.63 -40.14
C SER A 35 47.31 -28.19 -39.86
N SER A 36 47.69 -27.26 -40.73
CA SER A 36 47.39 -25.83 -40.66
C SER A 36 45.88 -25.50 -40.64
N THR A 37 45.01 -26.50 -40.83
CA THR A 37 43.54 -26.39 -40.77
C THR A 37 42.92 -26.95 -39.49
N SER A 38 43.72 -27.51 -38.57
CA SER A 38 43.24 -28.04 -37.28
C SER A 38 42.53 -26.97 -36.43
N ALA A 39 42.97 -25.71 -36.50
CA ALA A 39 42.31 -24.58 -35.85
C ALA A 39 40.91 -24.30 -36.42
N ILE A 40 40.70 -24.49 -37.73
CA ILE A 40 39.40 -24.34 -38.39
C ILE A 40 38.45 -25.46 -37.97
N ALA A 41 38.93 -26.70 -37.91
CA ALA A 41 38.15 -27.84 -37.45
C ALA A 41 37.77 -27.71 -35.97
N TYR A 42 38.71 -27.25 -35.13
CA TYR A 42 38.47 -26.95 -33.72
C TYR A 42 37.41 -25.85 -33.53
N LYS A 43 37.47 -24.78 -34.35
CA LYS A 43 36.50 -23.68 -34.33
C LYS A 43 35.13 -24.10 -34.88
N ALA A 44 35.09 -25.01 -35.87
CA ALA A 44 33.85 -25.59 -36.38
C ALA A 44 33.16 -26.50 -35.36
N LEU A 45 33.93 -27.27 -34.58
CA LEU A 45 33.39 -28.15 -33.54
C LEU A 45 32.89 -27.39 -32.30
N ARG A 46 33.51 -26.24 -31.98
CA ARG A 46 33.08 -25.32 -30.91
C ARG A 46 32.13 -24.20 -31.36
N ARG A 47 31.69 -24.18 -32.63
CA ARG A 47 30.56 -23.33 -33.10
C ARG A 47 29.19 -23.80 -32.57
N ARG A 48 29.17 -24.46 -31.41
CA ARG A 48 27.98 -24.64 -30.58
C ARG A 48 28.00 -23.58 -29.48
N SER A 49 28.02 -22.30 -29.87
CA SER A 49 27.37 -21.32 -29.00
C SER A 49 25.91 -21.72 -29.02
N ALA A 50 25.35 -22.11 -27.87
CA ALA A 50 23.90 -22.25 -27.76
C ALA A 50 23.27 -21.00 -28.42
N PRO A 51 22.27 -21.13 -29.31
CA PRO A 51 21.62 -19.94 -29.85
C PRO A 51 21.24 -19.09 -28.65
N LEU A 52 21.62 -17.81 -28.68
CA LEU A 52 21.15 -16.87 -27.66
C LEU A 52 19.64 -17.07 -27.59
N PRO A 53 19.04 -17.18 -26.38
CA PRO A 53 17.59 -17.27 -26.27
C PRO A 53 17.05 -16.07 -27.04
N VAL A 54 16.46 -16.34 -28.21
CA VAL A 54 15.73 -15.33 -28.95
C VAL A 54 14.67 -14.90 -27.97
N SER A 55 14.69 -13.64 -27.55
CA SER A 55 13.61 -13.13 -26.72
C SER A 55 12.36 -13.36 -27.53
N ASP A 56 11.50 -14.29 -27.08
CA ASP A 56 10.14 -14.37 -27.60
C ASP A 56 9.60 -12.97 -27.38
N SER A 57 9.49 -12.19 -28.47
CA SER A 57 8.75 -10.95 -28.42
C SER A 57 7.40 -11.33 -27.81
N PRO A 58 6.95 -10.66 -26.74
CA PRO A 58 5.68 -11.01 -26.12
C PRO A 58 4.64 -11.14 -27.22
N PRO A 59 3.83 -12.22 -27.25
CA PRO A 59 2.93 -12.48 -28.36
C PRO A 59 2.08 -11.24 -28.61
N ALA A 60 2.07 -10.74 -29.85
CA ALA A 60 1.28 -9.57 -30.19
C ALA A 60 -0.19 -9.85 -29.87
N TRP A 61 -0.81 -8.99 -29.06
CA TRP A 61 -2.21 -9.16 -28.70
C TRP A 61 -3.09 -9.03 -29.95
N SER A 62 -4.03 -9.96 -30.14
CA SER A 62 -5.11 -9.76 -31.09
C SER A 62 -6.08 -8.71 -30.56
N ALA A 63 -6.81 -8.03 -31.45
CA ALA A 63 -7.81 -7.05 -31.05
C ALA A 63 -8.86 -7.65 -30.09
N GLN A 64 -9.23 -8.91 -30.31
CA GLN A 64 -10.16 -9.67 -29.48
C GLN A 64 -9.60 -9.93 -28.08
N ALA A 65 -8.34 -10.35 -27.97
CA ALA A 65 -7.68 -10.58 -26.68
C ALA A 65 -7.52 -9.27 -25.89
N ALA A 66 -7.20 -8.17 -26.58
CA ALA A 66 -7.11 -6.84 -25.97
C ALA A 66 -8.46 -6.39 -25.40
N VAL A 67 -9.54 -6.52 -26.18
CA VAL A 67 -10.90 -6.16 -25.73
C VAL A 67 -11.34 -7.02 -24.54
N SER A 68 -11.08 -8.32 -24.56
CA SER A 68 -11.43 -9.18 -23.43
C SER A 68 -10.66 -8.81 -22.16
N ASN A 69 -9.38 -8.44 -22.28
CA ASN A 69 -8.58 -8.04 -21.13
C ASN A 69 -9.10 -6.72 -20.54
N ILE A 70 -9.41 -5.73 -21.39
CA ILE A 70 -9.99 -4.46 -20.95
C ILE A 70 -11.30 -4.70 -20.19
N LEU A 71 -12.22 -5.48 -20.75
CA LEU A 71 -13.51 -5.75 -20.12
C LEU A 71 -13.38 -6.53 -18.80
N TYR A 72 -12.35 -7.38 -18.66
CA TYR A 72 -12.07 -8.11 -17.43
C TYR A 72 -11.50 -7.20 -16.34
N ASP A 73 -10.62 -6.25 -16.70
CA ASP A 73 -9.98 -5.31 -15.76
C ASP A 73 -10.88 -4.12 -15.39
N MET A 74 -12.03 -3.94 -16.05
CA MET A 74 -12.97 -2.86 -15.73
C MET A 74 -13.47 -3.02 -14.28
N PRO A 75 -13.21 -2.07 -13.38
CA PRO A 75 -13.71 -2.14 -12.02
C PRO A 75 -15.24 -2.11 -12.03
N SER A 76 -15.87 -2.95 -11.21
CA SER A 76 -17.32 -2.92 -11.05
C SER A 76 -17.76 -1.56 -10.47
N PRO A 77 -18.92 -1.01 -10.87
CA PRO A 77 -19.43 0.21 -10.27
C PRO A 77 -19.75 -0.08 -8.80
N SER A 78 -18.88 0.36 -7.88
CA SER A 78 -19.08 0.15 -6.45
C SER A 78 -20.36 0.85 -5.99
N SER A 79 -21.14 0.19 -5.13
CA SER A 79 -22.16 0.84 -4.31
C SER A 79 -21.58 2.12 -3.72
N GLN A 80 -22.21 3.27 -3.96
CA GLN A 80 -21.63 4.56 -3.59
C GLN A 80 -21.32 4.56 -2.08
N PRO A 81 -20.06 4.74 -1.68
CA PRO A 81 -19.73 4.84 -0.26
C PRO A 81 -20.45 6.07 0.34
N PRO A 82 -20.71 6.07 1.65
CA PRO A 82 -21.32 7.22 2.32
C PRO A 82 -20.51 8.49 2.00
N LYS A 83 -21.23 9.55 1.64
CA LYS A 83 -20.63 10.84 1.26
C LYS A 83 -19.82 11.38 2.44
N ARG A 84 -18.58 11.78 2.15
CA ARG A 84 -17.68 12.40 3.13
C ARG A 84 -17.91 13.91 3.12
N HIS A 85 -18.11 14.47 4.29
CA HIS A 85 -18.30 15.90 4.50
C HIS A 85 -17.10 16.50 5.19
N ILE A 86 -16.69 17.69 4.76
CA ILE A 86 -15.51 18.39 5.30
C ILE A 86 -15.97 19.74 5.83
N LEU A 87 -15.95 19.88 7.15
CA LEU A 87 -16.29 21.12 7.84
C LEU A 87 -15.02 21.83 8.30
N ASN A 88 -15.00 23.14 8.18
CA ASN A 88 -13.94 24.00 8.69
C ASN A 88 -14.53 24.93 9.74
N CYS A 89 -14.08 24.81 10.98
CA CYS A 89 -14.51 25.66 12.08
C CYS A 89 -13.41 26.66 12.40
N LEU A 90 -13.76 27.94 12.47
CA LEU A 90 -12.91 29.00 13.00
C LEU A 90 -13.24 29.15 14.49
N VAL A 91 -12.29 28.86 15.35
CA VAL A 91 -12.50 28.81 16.80
C VAL A 91 -11.50 29.70 17.50
N GLN A 92 -11.94 30.33 18.58
CA GLN A 92 -11.07 31.07 19.47
C GLN A 92 -10.12 30.09 20.19
N ASN A 93 -8.84 30.43 20.27
CA ASN A 93 -7.81 29.59 20.86
C ASN A 93 -7.77 29.73 22.39
N GLU A 94 -8.82 29.24 23.05
CA GLU A 94 -8.93 29.20 24.51
C GLU A 94 -8.78 27.78 25.07
N PRO A 95 -8.27 27.61 26.31
CA PRO A 95 -8.18 26.30 26.94
C PRO A 95 -9.56 25.64 27.05
N GLY A 96 -9.65 24.38 26.62
CA GLY A 96 -10.88 23.58 26.68
C GLY A 96 -11.78 23.63 25.45
N VAL A 97 -11.47 24.47 24.45
CA VAL A 97 -12.26 24.57 23.20
C VAL A 97 -12.26 23.25 22.43
N LEU A 98 -11.10 22.60 22.29
CA LEU A 98 -11.00 21.29 21.64
C LEU A 98 -11.91 20.24 22.29
N SER A 99 -11.89 20.17 23.62
CA SER A 99 -12.71 19.21 24.38
C SER A 99 -14.21 19.49 24.24
N ARG A 100 -14.60 20.77 24.13
CA ARG A 100 -15.99 21.17 23.93
C ARG A 100 -16.49 20.76 22.54
N VAL A 101 -15.72 21.06 21.49
CA VAL A 101 -16.05 20.71 20.10
C VAL A 101 -16.10 19.19 19.92
N SER A 102 -15.08 18.46 20.36
CA SER A 102 -15.06 17.00 20.26
C SER A 102 -16.16 16.35 21.12
N GLY A 103 -16.43 16.92 22.31
CA GLY A 103 -17.47 16.44 23.22
C GLY A 103 -18.87 16.57 22.64
N ILE A 104 -19.19 17.70 21.98
CA ILE A 104 -20.49 17.90 21.32
C ILE A 104 -20.70 16.90 20.17
N LEU A 105 -19.64 16.64 19.40
CA LEU A 105 -19.73 15.69 18.30
C LEU A 105 -19.92 14.25 18.80
N ALA A 106 -19.18 13.86 19.83
CA ALA A 106 -19.26 12.55 20.45
C ALA A 106 -20.60 12.32 21.18
N ALA A 107 -21.09 13.31 21.94
CA ALA A 107 -22.34 13.21 22.69
C ALA A 107 -23.57 12.99 21.80
N ARG A 108 -23.51 13.46 20.55
CA ARG A 108 -24.57 13.25 19.55
C ARG A 108 -24.36 12.02 18.66
N GLY A 109 -23.25 11.30 18.85
CA GLY A 109 -22.95 10.09 18.10
C GLY A 109 -22.64 10.34 16.62
N PHE A 110 -22.08 11.50 16.27
CA PHE A 110 -21.62 11.72 14.89
C PHE A 110 -20.35 10.91 14.62
N ASN A 111 -20.27 10.27 13.45
CA ASN A 111 -19.09 9.51 13.06
C ASN A 111 -18.01 10.46 12.53
N ILE A 112 -16.95 10.64 13.32
CA ILE A 112 -15.81 11.50 12.99
C ILE A 112 -14.72 10.65 12.35
N ASP A 113 -14.43 10.88 11.08
CA ASP A 113 -13.30 10.23 10.40
C ASP A 113 -11.96 10.84 10.87
N SER A 114 -11.90 12.17 10.95
CA SER A 114 -10.71 12.89 11.41
C SER A 114 -11.06 14.28 11.93
N LEU A 115 -10.36 14.71 12.98
CA LEU A 115 -10.42 16.08 13.50
C LEU A 115 -9.00 16.59 13.68
N VAL A 116 -8.67 17.71 13.04
CA VAL A 116 -7.35 18.35 13.12
C VAL A 116 -7.51 19.80 13.54
N VAL A 117 -6.68 20.24 14.48
CA VAL A 117 -6.57 21.65 14.88
C VAL A 117 -5.30 22.23 14.27
N CYS A 118 -5.44 23.35 13.58
CA CYS A 118 -4.34 24.11 13.00
C CYS A 118 -4.34 25.50 13.64
N SER A 119 -3.22 25.91 14.23
CA SER A 119 -3.01 27.30 14.62
C SER A 119 -2.94 28.17 13.37
N THR A 120 -3.52 29.37 13.44
CA THR A 120 -3.41 30.36 12.35
C THR A 120 -2.32 31.38 12.69
N GLU A 121 -1.95 32.22 11.72
CA GLU A 121 -1.01 33.34 11.94
C GLU A 121 -1.61 34.45 12.82
N VAL A 122 -2.92 34.40 13.07
CA VAL A 122 -3.62 35.34 13.94
C VAL A 122 -3.66 34.75 15.35
N ASP A 123 -3.17 35.52 16.32
CA ASP A 123 -3.23 35.17 17.73
C ASP A 123 -4.67 34.93 18.16
N ASP A 124 -4.87 34.03 19.12
CA ASP A 124 -6.19 33.63 19.62
C ASP A 124 -7.17 33.05 18.57
N LEU A 125 -6.71 32.74 17.35
CA LEU A 125 -7.52 32.10 16.31
C LEU A 125 -6.93 30.77 15.86
N SER A 126 -7.76 29.73 15.95
CA SER A 126 -7.46 28.37 15.51
C SER A 126 -8.45 27.93 14.44
N ARG A 127 -7.98 27.10 13.51
CA ARG A 127 -8.77 26.49 12.45
C ARG A 127 -8.89 24.99 12.70
N MET A 128 -10.10 24.49 12.87
CA MET A 128 -10.37 23.06 13.03
C MET A 128 -10.94 22.50 11.73
N THR A 129 -10.30 21.47 11.17
CA THR A 129 -10.84 20.72 10.04
C THR A 129 -11.43 19.42 10.56
N ILE A 130 -12.72 19.20 10.30
CA ILE A 130 -13.49 18.05 10.79
C ILE A 130 -14.03 17.31 9.58
N VAL A 131 -13.79 16.01 9.52
CA VAL A 131 -14.31 15.14 8.47
C VAL A 131 -15.35 14.21 9.08
N LEU A 132 -16.55 14.25 8.52
CA LEU A 132 -17.70 13.46 8.97
C LEU A 132 -18.18 12.56 7.84
N THR A 133 -18.71 11.39 8.20
CA THR A 133 -19.42 10.50 7.28
C THR A 133 -20.90 10.45 7.64
N GLY A 134 -21.78 10.69 6.67
CA GLY A 134 -23.22 10.74 6.95
C GLY A 134 -24.06 11.27 5.81
N GLN A 135 -25.35 11.43 6.06
CA GLN A 135 -26.29 12.10 5.16
C GLN A 135 -26.23 13.61 5.39
N ASP A 136 -26.49 14.40 4.33
CA ASP A 136 -26.46 15.86 4.35
C ASP A 136 -27.27 16.47 5.52
N GLY A 137 -28.44 15.90 5.86
CA GLY A 137 -29.27 16.41 6.97
C GLY A 137 -28.64 16.25 8.36
N VAL A 138 -27.92 15.15 8.60
CA VAL A 138 -27.22 14.88 9.87
C VAL A 138 -26.00 15.79 10.01
N VAL A 139 -25.30 16.04 8.90
CA VAL A 139 -24.12 16.91 8.87
C VAL A 139 -24.51 18.38 9.03
N GLU A 140 -25.61 18.82 8.42
CA GLU A 140 -26.12 20.17 8.61
C GLU A 140 -26.54 20.41 10.06
N GLN A 141 -27.10 19.39 10.73
CA GLN A 141 -27.34 19.45 12.17
C GLN A 141 -26.02 19.58 12.95
N ALA A 142 -24.98 18.83 12.60
CA ALA A 142 -23.67 18.96 13.23
C ALA A 142 -23.07 20.37 13.03
N ARG A 143 -23.18 20.93 11.82
CA ARG A 143 -22.73 22.29 11.48
C ARG A 143 -23.39 23.34 12.39
N ARG A 144 -24.72 23.35 12.47
CA ARG A 144 -25.49 24.29 13.30
C ARG A 144 -25.15 24.19 14.78
N GLN A 145 -24.87 22.97 15.26
CA GLN A 145 -24.53 22.73 16.66
C GLN A 145 -23.12 23.16 17.04
N LEU A 146 -22.20 23.13 16.07
CA LEU A 146 -20.85 23.68 16.26
C LEU A 146 -20.87 25.21 16.19
N GLU A 147 -21.74 25.78 15.36
CA GLU A 147 -21.92 27.23 15.21
C GLU A 147 -22.59 27.90 16.43
N ASP A 148 -23.45 27.18 17.16
CA ASP A 148 -24.09 27.66 18.41
C ASP A 148 -23.10 27.77 19.60
N LEU A 149 -21.87 27.28 19.45
CA LEU A 149 -20.87 27.34 20.51
C LEU A 149 -20.26 28.75 20.60
N VAL A 150 -20.34 29.35 21.79
CA VAL A 150 -19.74 30.66 22.11
C VAL A 150 -18.30 30.86 21.60
N PRO A 151 -17.34 29.93 21.75
CA PRO A 151 -15.97 30.13 21.27
C PRO A 151 -15.77 29.93 19.75
N VAL A 152 -16.83 29.61 19.00
CA VAL A 152 -16.76 29.35 17.56
C VAL A 152 -17.22 30.59 16.81
N TRP A 153 -16.36 31.12 15.94
CA TRP A 153 -16.66 32.29 15.13
C TRP A 153 -17.54 31.95 13.93
N ALA A 154 -17.21 30.85 13.24
CA ALA A 154 -17.96 30.40 12.07
C ALA A 154 -17.66 28.92 11.76
N VAL A 155 -18.64 28.25 11.14
CA VAL A 155 -18.49 26.88 10.63
C VAL A 155 -18.82 26.84 9.14
N LEU A 156 -17.80 26.61 8.32
CA LEU A 156 -17.91 26.54 6.86
C LEU A 156 -18.01 25.09 6.40
N ASP A 157 -18.91 24.81 5.46
CA ASP A 157 -18.98 23.52 4.77
C ASP A 157 -18.21 23.57 3.44
N TYR A 158 -17.18 22.73 3.31
CA TYR A 158 -16.35 22.59 2.12
C TYR A 158 -16.67 21.36 1.28
N THR A 159 -17.73 20.61 1.59
CA THR A 159 -18.08 19.35 0.91
C THR A 159 -18.14 19.47 -0.62
N ASN A 160 -18.72 20.57 -1.14
CA ASN A 160 -18.85 20.80 -2.59
C ASN A 160 -17.81 21.80 -3.14
N ALA A 161 -16.88 22.27 -2.31
CA ALA A 161 -15.90 23.27 -2.69
C ALA A 161 -14.66 22.64 -3.35
N ALA A 162 -13.99 23.39 -4.23
CA ALA A 162 -12.71 22.97 -4.78
C ALA A 162 -11.62 23.10 -3.70
N LEU A 163 -11.15 21.99 -3.12
CA LEU A 163 -10.21 21.99 -2.00
C LEU A 163 -8.79 21.56 -2.38
N VAL A 164 -7.80 22.14 -1.69
CA VAL A 164 -6.49 21.51 -1.48
C VAL A 164 -6.57 20.67 -0.22
N GLN A 165 -6.51 19.35 -0.39
CA GLN A 165 -6.47 18.39 0.72
C GLN A 165 -5.03 17.94 0.95
N ARG A 166 -4.60 17.97 2.21
CA ARG A 166 -3.29 17.51 2.65
C ARG A 166 -3.38 16.74 3.95
N GLU A 167 -2.55 15.74 4.04
CA GLU A 167 -2.33 14.92 5.21
C GLU A 167 -0.84 14.54 5.21
N LEU A 168 -0.26 14.38 6.39
CA LEU A 168 1.14 14.04 6.56
C LEU A 168 1.23 12.63 7.15
N LEU A 169 2.05 11.80 6.53
CA LEU A 169 2.38 10.45 6.99
C LEU A 169 3.87 10.39 7.31
N LEU A 170 4.19 9.95 8.51
CA LEU A 170 5.49 9.42 8.89
C LEU A 170 5.35 7.93 9.08
N ALA A 171 6.16 7.13 8.39
CA ALA A 171 6.14 5.68 8.53
C ALA A 171 7.54 5.13 8.70
N LYS A 172 7.72 4.29 9.73
CA LYS A 172 8.93 3.50 9.95
C LYS A 172 8.73 2.14 9.30
N ILE A 173 9.60 1.82 8.36
CA ILE A 173 9.48 0.65 7.50
C ILE A 173 10.67 -0.27 7.75
N ASN A 174 10.40 -1.57 7.79
CA ASN A 174 11.44 -2.58 7.87
C ASN A 174 12.19 -2.72 6.53
N ILE A 175 13.52 -2.91 6.61
CA ILE A 175 14.38 -3.13 5.43
C ILE A 175 14.95 -4.55 5.38
N LEU A 176 14.71 -5.37 6.40
CA LEU A 176 15.20 -6.75 6.47
C LEU A 176 14.40 -7.73 5.61
N GLY A 177 13.18 -7.35 5.20
CA GLY A 177 12.30 -8.14 4.32
C GLY A 177 11.00 -8.61 4.98
N PRO A 178 10.06 -9.15 4.19
CA PRO A 178 8.76 -9.62 4.69
C PRO A 178 8.88 -10.80 5.65
N GLU A 179 9.83 -11.72 5.43
CA GLU A 179 10.02 -12.91 6.26
C GLU A 179 10.33 -12.53 7.71
N TYR A 180 11.26 -11.59 7.89
CA TYR A 180 11.62 -11.08 9.21
C TYR A 180 10.44 -10.35 9.87
N PHE A 181 9.63 -9.64 9.07
CA PHE A 181 8.46 -8.93 9.58
C PHE A 181 7.37 -9.89 10.07
N GLU A 182 7.15 -11.00 9.37
CA GLU A 182 6.22 -12.06 9.81
C GLU A 182 6.67 -12.68 11.14
N GLU A 183 7.96 -12.99 11.29
CA GLU A 183 8.53 -13.49 12.55
C GLU A 183 8.34 -12.47 13.69
N LEU A 184 8.65 -11.19 13.42
CA LEU A 184 8.48 -10.11 14.39
C LEU A 184 7.01 -9.96 14.82
N LEU A 185 6.06 -10.05 13.89
CA LEU A 185 4.63 -10.01 14.20
C LEU A 185 4.18 -11.22 15.03
N ALA A 186 4.64 -12.43 14.69
CA ALA A 186 4.33 -13.63 15.44
C ALA A 186 4.84 -13.54 16.88
N HIS A 187 6.09 -13.09 17.07
CA HIS A 187 6.68 -12.89 18.38
C HIS A 187 5.91 -11.89 19.25
N HIS A 188 5.45 -10.76 18.69
CA HIS A 188 4.62 -9.81 19.44
C HIS A 188 3.24 -10.39 19.81
N ARG A 189 2.64 -11.18 18.91
CA ARG A 189 1.36 -11.86 19.19
C ARG A 189 1.50 -12.87 20.33
N GLU A 190 2.55 -13.69 20.33
CA GLU A 190 2.83 -14.65 21.39
C GLU A 190 2.99 -13.96 22.74
N MET A 191 3.79 -12.89 22.82
CA MET A 191 3.92 -12.12 24.07
C MET A 191 2.59 -11.57 24.58
N THR A 192 1.73 -11.06 23.70
CA THR A 192 0.39 -10.56 24.11
C THR A 192 -0.60 -11.68 24.43
N ALA A 193 -0.48 -12.86 23.80
CA ALA A 193 -1.38 -13.98 24.03
C ALA A 193 -1.10 -14.66 25.39
N VAL A 194 0.17 -14.67 25.83
CA VAL A 194 0.55 -15.17 27.16
C VAL A 194 -0.12 -14.38 28.29
N ASP A 195 -0.50 -13.11 28.05
CA ASP A 195 -1.26 -12.30 29.03
C ASP A 195 -2.78 -12.57 29.01
N VAL A 196 -3.32 -13.27 28.00
CA VAL A 196 -4.76 -13.49 27.81
C VAL A 196 -5.18 -14.95 28.02
N GLU A 197 -4.25 -15.91 27.89
CA GLU A 197 -4.56 -17.35 27.87
C GLU A 197 -3.97 -18.14 29.05
N GLU A 198 -4.33 -17.76 30.28
CA GLU A 198 -4.49 -18.76 31.36
C GLU A 198 -5.80 -19.57 31.21
N HIS A 199 -6.68 -19.21 30.27
CA HIS A 199 -7.93 -19.93 29.99
C HIS A 199 -8.35 -19.90 28.51
N ALA A 200 -7.69 -20.67 27.64
CA ALA A 200 -8.34 -21.23 26.45
C ALA A 200 -7.60 -22.48 25.97
N LEU A 201 -8.38 -23.48 25.60
CA LEU A 201 -8.00 -24.88 25.44
C LEU A 201 -7.08 -25.17 24.24
N GLU A 202 -6.26 -26.19 24.46
CA GLU A 202 -5.52 -26.96 23.45
C GLU A 202 -6.40 -27.36 22.26
N GLY A 203 -5.91 -27.08 21.05
CA GLY A 203 -6.35 -27.78 19.84
C GLY A 203 -6.55 -26.89 18.63
N GLU A 204 -5.46 -26.66 17.88
CA GLU A 204 -5.42 -26.83 16.43
C GLU A 204 -3.95 -26.77 16.00
N GLN A 205 -3.56 -27.64 15.06
CA GLN A 205 -2.18 -27.95 14.70
C GLN A 205 -1.33 -26.68 14.43
N GLN A 206 -0.41 -26.39 15.35
CA GLN A 206 0.69 -25.47 15.12
C GLN A 206 1.45 -25.97 13.88
N GLN A 207 1.30 -25.28 12.75
CA GLN A 207 2.32 -25.36 11.71
C GLN A 207 3.63 -24.98 12.40
N THR A 208 4.53 -25.93 12.52
CA THR A 208 5.87 -25.75 13.07
C THR A 208 6.49 -24.53 12.40
N LEU A 209 6.84 -23.51 13.19
CA LEU A 209 7.50 -22.26 12.74
C LEU A 209 8.75 -22.52 11.87
N GLU A 210 9.25 -23.75 11.87
CA GLU A 210 10.39 -24.25 11.13
C GLU A 210 10.12 -24.53 9.64
N ASP A 211 8.88 -24.81 9.22
CA ASP A 211 8.55 -25.26 7.85
C ASP A 211 8.20 -24.14 6.85
N VAL A 212 7.96 -22.91 7.34
CA VAL A 212 7.66 -21.72 6.49
C VAL A 212 8.78 -20.69 6.55
N ALA A 213 9.94 -21.03 7.11
CA ALA A 213 11.09 -20.14 7.10
C ALA A 213 11.70 -20.12 5.69
N LYS A 214 11.02 -19.34 4.82
CA LYS A 214 11.31 -18.94 3.45
C LYS A 214 12.81 -18.68 3.29
N ASP A 215 13.37 -19.11 2.16
CA ASP A 215 14.82 -19.12 1.86
C ASP A 215 15.55 -17.78 2.08
N PHE A 216 14.81 -16.67 2.20
CA PHE A 216 15.34 -15.30 2.30
C PHE A 216 15.36 -14.71 3.71
N HIS A 217 15.14 -15.50 4.77
CA HIS A 217 15.22 -15.00 6.14
C HIS A 217 16.65 -14.55 6.53
N PRO A 218 16.86 -13.37 7.15
CA PRO A 218 18.20 -12.86 7.48
C PRO A 218 19.07 -13.79 8.34
N SER A 219 18.47 -14.64 9.19
CA SER A 219 19.24 -15.62 9.99
C SER A 219 19.80 -16.79 9.17
N LYS A 220 19.18 -17.10 8.02
CA LYS A 220 19.57 -18.20 7.13
C LYS A 220 20.49 -17.74 5.99
N LEU A 221 20.54 -16.44 5.71
CA LEU A 221 21.34 -15.86 4.63
C LEU A 221 22.77 -15.54 5.08
N ALA A 222 23.71 -15.57 4.13
CA ALA A 222 25.04 -15.02 4.35
C ALA A 222 24.97 -13.52 4.65
N VAL A 223 25.74 -13.02 5.63
CA VAL A 223 25.73 -11.60 6.06
C VAL A 223 25.90 -10.63 4.89
N SER A 224 26.78 -10.96 3.94
CA SER A 224 26.99 -10.15 2.74
C SER A 224 25.78 -10.11 1.81
N GLN A 225 25.03 -11.21 1.72
CA GLN A 225 23.81 -11.28 0.92
C GLN A 225 22.66 -10.53 1.61
N ALA A 226 22.48 -10.74 2.92
CA ALA A 226 21.51 -10.02 3.73
C ALA A 226 21.74 -8.49 3.64
N LEU A 227 23.00 -8.04 3.68
CA LEU A 227 23.34 -6.63 3.50
C LEU A 227 22.92 -6.08 2.13
N ARG A 228 23.08 -6.85 1.05
CA ARG A 228 22.67 -6.42 -0.30
C ARG A 228 21.15 -6.33 -0.41
N HIS A 229 20.43 -7.34 0.08
CA HIS A 229 18.96 -7.35 0.08
C HIS A 229 18.42 -6.16 0.88
N LYS A 230 19.02 -5.86 2.03
CA LYS A 230 18.70 -4.66 2.82
C LYS A 230 18.83 -3.37 1.99
N HIS A 231 19.92 -3.19 1.26
CA HIS A 231 20.12 -2.00 0.43
C HIS A 231 19.17 -1.96 -0.78
N GLU A 232 18.79 -3.11 -1.31
CA GLU A 232 17.81 -3.23 -2.40
C GLU A 232 16.40 -2.83 -1.95
N HIS A 233 15.98 -3.31 -0.78
CA HIS A 233 14.72 -2.89 -0.15
C HIS A 233 14.73 -1.38 0.13
N LEU A 234 15.81 -0.87 0.73
CA LEU A 234 15.97 0.55 0.99
C LEU A 234 15.89 1.38 -0.30
N LYS A 235 16.54 0.94 -1.38
CA LYS A 235 16.48 1.62 -2.69
C LYS A 235 15.06 1.63 -3.26
N SER A 236 14.34 0.53 -3.14
CA SER A 236 12.96 0.40 -3.62
C SER A 236 12.00 1.29 -2.82
N ILE A 237 12.10 1.29 -1.50
CA ILE A 237 11.32 2.16 -0.60
C ILE A 237 11.62 3.64 -0.91
N THR A 238 12.89 3.99 -1.09
CA THR A 238 13.31 5.36 -1.44
C THR A 238 12.72 5.79 -2.77
N TYR A 239 12.75 4.91 -3.78
CA TYR A 239 12.15 5.16 -5.09
C TYR A 239 10.63 5.40 -4.99
N PHE A 240 9.91 4.54 -4.24
CA PHE A 240 8.48 4.72 -4.02
C PHE A 240 8.16 6.00 -3.26
N ALA A 241 8.90 6.32 -2.19
CA ALA A 241 8.74 7.56 -1.45
C ALA A 241 8.86 8.77 -2.39
N HIS A 242 9.90 8.84 -3.22
CA HIS A 242 10.09 9.94 -4.17
C HIS A 242 8.98 10.03 -5.22
N GLN A 243 8.50 8.90 -5.76
CA GLN A 243 7.40 8.89 -6.73
C GLN A 243 6.08 9.42 -6.14
N PHE A 244 5.89 9.24 -4.83
CA PHE A 244 4.76 9.78 -4.10
C PHE A 244 4.96 11.23 -3.62
N GLY A 245 6.11 11.85 -3.93
CA GLY A 245 6.46 13.22 -3.50
C GLY A 245 6.96 13.29 -2.05
N GLY A 246 7.32 12.15 -1.48
CA GLY A 246 7.88 12.02 -0.15
C GLY A 246 9.40 12.06 -0.10
N LYS A 247 9.92 11.89 1.12
CA LYS A 247 11.36 11.91 1.44
C LYS A 247 11.70 10.80 2.44
N VAL A 248 12.93 10.34 2.41
CA VAL A 248 13.48 9.46 3.47
C VAL A 248 14.16 10.37 4.49
N LEU A 249 13.69 10.34 5.74
CA LEU A 249 14.19 11.19 6.81
C LEU A 249 15.32 10.53 7.61
N ASP A 250 15.19 9.24 7.88
CA ASP A 250 16.16 8.47 8.68
C ASP A 250 16.43 7.10 8.06
N ILE A 251 17.67 6.64 8.17
CA ILE A 251 18.12 5.33 7.70
C ILE A 251 18.90 4.67 8.84
N SER A 252 18.30 3.64 9.42
CA SER A 252 18.88 2.86 10.50
C SER A 252 19.48 1.54 9.99
N THR A 253 19.94 0.70 10.91
CA THR A 253 20.47 -0.62 10.59
C THR A 253 19.39 -1.57 10.10
N ASN A 254 18.19 -1.52 10.66
CA ASN A 254 17.14 -2.50 10.41
C ASN A 254 15.84 -1.86 9.90
N SER A 255 15.78 -0.53 9.82
CA SER A 255 14.59 0.20 9.36
C SER A 255 14.94 1.53 8.72
N CYS A 256 13.99 2.14 8.03
CA CYS A 256 14.08 3.52 7.56
C CYS A 256 12.77 4.27 7.85
N ILE A 257 12.85 5.58 8.04
CA ILE A 257 11.68 6.45 8.25
C ILE A 257 11.44 7.26 6.98
N VAL A 258 10.20 7.22 6.50
CA VAL A 258 9.76 8.01 5.34
C VAL A 258 8.69 9.02 5.73
N GLU A 259 8.71 10.15 5.04
CA GLU A 259 7.73 11.22 5.13
C GLU A 259 7.00 11.35 3.80
N VAL A 260 5.67 11.39 3.82
CA VAL A 260 4.84 11.66 2.64
C VAL A 260 3.76 12.67 3.00
N SER A 261 3.63 13.73 2.19
CA SER A 261 2.52 14.68 2.29
C SER A 261 1.68 14.67 1.01
N ALA A 262 0.43 14.23 1.10
CA ALA A 262 -0.46 14.13 -0.05
C ALA A 262 -1.94 14.17 0.35
N LYS A 263 -2.85 13.94 -0.62
CA LYS A 263 -4.28 13.72 -0.33
C LYS A 263 -4.46 12.36 0.36
N PRO A 264 -5.50 12.16 1.20
CA PRO A 264 -5.70 10.89 1.92
C PRO A 264 -5.71 9.65 1.04
N SER A 265 -6.39 9.69 -0.10
CA SER A 265 -6.44 8.57 -1.04
C SER A 265 -5.07 8.18 -1.62
N ARG A 266 -4.17 9.15 -1.79
CA ARG A 266 -2.81 8.91 -2.27
C ARG A 266 -1.92 8.32 -1.17
N ILE A 267 -2.13 8.74 0.07
CA ILE A 267 -1.46 8.16 1.25
C ILE A 267 -1.92 6.72 1.48
N ASP A 268 -3.22 6.43 1.35
CA ASP A 268 -3.74 5.07 1.45
C ASP A 268 -3.12 4.14 0.40
N SER A 269 -2.94 4.65 -0.82
CA SER A 269 -2.29 3.93 -1.91
C SER A 269 -0.81 3.68 -1.62
N PHE A 270 -0.12 4.66 -1.03
CA PHE A 270 1.27 4.53 -0.61
C PHE A 270 1.46 3.47 0.49
N LEU A 271 0.61 3.49 1.52
CA LEU A 271 0.62 2.51 2.60
C LEU A 271 0.38 1.09 2.07
N LYS A 272 -0.57 0.90 1.14
CA LYS A 272 -0.81 -0.40 0.49
C LYS A 272 0.39 -0.89 -0.31
N LEU A 273 1.07 0.02 -1.01
CA LEU A 273 2.25 -0.31 -1.81
C LEU A 273 3.46 -0.69 -0.95
N ILE A 274 3.61 -0.07 0.22
CA ILE A 274 4.71 -0.34 1.16
C ILE A 274 4.40 -1.48 2.14
N GLY A 275 3.12 -1.82 2.33
CA GLY A 275 2.67 -2.91 3.19
C GLY A 275 3.52 -4.20 3.11
N PRO A 276 3.91 -4.69 1.91
CA PRO A 276 4.76 -5.88 1.78
C PRO A 276 6.15 -5.79 2.41
N PHE A 277 6.76 -4.60 2.55
CA PHE A 277 8.06 -4.45 3.22
C PHE A 277 7.95 -4.59 4.75
N GLY A 278 6.75 -4.40 5.30
CA GLY A 278 6.49 -4.38 6.73
C GLY A 278 6.59 -2.97 7.32
N ILE A 279 5.44 -2.42 7.70
CA ILE A 279 5.35 -1.14 8.41
C ILE A 279 5.47 -1.45 9.90
N LEU A 280 6.56 -0.97 10.51
CA LEU A 280 6.81 -1.17 11.94
C LEU A 280 6.00 -0.19 12.79
N GLU A 281 5.90 1.05 12.32
CA GLU A 281 5.17 2.13 13.00
C GLU A 281 4.72 3.15 11.96
N SER A 282 3.57 3.78 12.20
CA SER A 282 3.12 4.91 11.38
C SER A 282 2.42 5.96 12.22
N ALA A 283 2.79 7.22 12.01
CA ALA A 283 2.09 8.39 12.52
C ALA A 283 1.46 9.12 11.33
N ARG A 284 0.13 9.19 11.30
CA ARG A 284 -0.64 9.85 10.26
C ARG A 284 -1.42 10.99 10.89
N THR A 285 -1.31 12.19 10.34
CA THR A 285 -2.16 13.32 10.75
C THR A 285 -3.58 13.09 10.27
N GLY A 286 -4.55 13.91 10.68
CA GLY A 286 -5.83 13.95 9.98
C GLY A 286 -5.77 14.80 8.70
N LEU A 287 -6.93 14.97 8.07
CA LEU A 287 -7.07 15.81 6.88
C LEU A 287 -7.02 17.30 7.24
N MET A 288 -6.11 18.02 6.61
CA MET A 288 -6.10 19.48 6.51
C MET A 288 -6.67 19.89 5.16
N ALA A 289 -7.52 20.91 5.15
CA ALA A 289 -8.13 21.41 3.92
C ALA A 289 -8.11 22.93 3.85
N LEU A 290 -7.78 23.46 2.68
CA LEU A 290 -7.99 24.87 2.32
C LEU A 290 -8.75 24.98 1.00
N PRO A 291 -9.69 25.93 0.88
CA PRO A 291 -10.39 26.19 -0.37
C PRO A 291 -9.42 26.75 -1.41
N ARG A 292 -9.55 26.31 -2.66
CA ARG A 292 -8.86 26.89 -3.80
C ARG A 292 -9.72 27.99 -4.39
N SER A 293 -9.07 29.07 -4.80
CA SER A 293 -9.68 30.02 -5.72
C SER A 293 -9.82 29.35 -7.10
N PRO A 294 -11.03 29.26 -7.67
CA PRO A 294 -11.20 28.80 -9.04
C PRO A 294 -10.48 29.76 -9.99
N LEU A 295 -9.76 29.22 -10.96
CA LEU A 295 -9.19 30.00 -12.05
C LEU A 295 -10.21 30.02 -13.18
N TYR A 296 -10.60 31.20 -13.62
CA TYR A 296 -11.49 31.39 -14.76
C TYR A 296 -10.66 31.60 -16.02
N GLY A 297 -11.05 30.92 -17.11
CA GLY A 297 -10.52 31.27 -18.43
C GLY A 297 -11.01 32.67 -18.84
N PRO A 298 -10.34 33.34 -19.80
CA PRO A 298 -10.76 34.66 -20.28
C PRO A 298 -12.17 34.72 -20.88
N ASN A 299 -12.79 33.56 -21.17
CA ASN A 299 -14.13 33.45 -21.74
C ASN A 299 -15.17 32.86 -20.75
N GLU A 300 -14.83 32.63 -19.48
CA GLU A 300 -15.77 32.14 -18.48
C GLU A 300 -16.29 33.31 -17.63
N GLU A 301 -17.62 33.47 -17.57
CA GLU A 301 -18.26 34.50 -16.75
C GLU A 301 -18.01 34.22 -15.26
N THR A 302 -17.48 35.22 -14.56
CA THR A 302 -17.31 35.19 -13.11
C THR A 302 -18.67 35.34 -12.43
N ILE A 303 -19.16 34.25 -11.82
CA ILE A 303 -20.21 34.36 -10.81
C ILE A 303 -19.54 34.92 -9.54
N ILE A 304 -19.41 36.24 -9.46
CA ILE A 304 -18.95 36.92 -8.25
C ILE A 304 -20.09 36.77 -7.24
N LYS A 305 -19.96 35.84 -6.29
CA LYS A 305 -20.75 35.91 -5.07
C LYS A 305 -20.20 37.07 -4.26
N GLU A 306 -21.01 38.12 -4.09
CA GLU A 306 -20.62 39.26 -3.26
C GLU A 306 -20.34 38.75 -1.83
N ALA A 307 -19.28 39.25 -1.20
CA ALA A 307 -18.86 38.79 0.12
C ALA A 307 -19.97 38.96 1.18
N ASP A 308 -20.84 39.96 0.98
CA ASP A 308 -21.99 40.27 1.82
C ASP A 308 -23.12 39.20 1.75
N GLU A 309 -23.17 38.38 0.68
CA GLU A 309 -24.13 37.25 0.59
C GLU A 309 -23.64 35.99 1.31
N VAL A 310 -22.32 35.87 1.55
CA VAL A 310 -21.72 34.65 2.12
C VAL A 310 -21.61 34.72 3.64
N VAL A 311 -21.39 35.90 4.21
CA VAL A 311 -21.40 36.14 5.67
C VAL A 311 -21.92 37.55 5.93
N ASP A 312 -23.08 37.68 6.58
CA ASP A 312 -23.61 38.98 7.01
C ASP A 312 -22.67 39.55 8.08
N ALA A 313 -21.97 40.64 7.75
CA ALA A 313 -21.00 41.28 8.64
C ALA A 313 -21.60 41.72 9.99
N SER A 314 -22.93 41.81 10.10
CA SER A 314 -23.64 42.09 11.35
C SER A 314 -23.71 40.90 12.32
N GLN A 315 -23.40 39.67 11.87
CA GLN A 315 -23.36 38.47 12.69
C GLN A 315 -21.99 38.20 13.32
N LEU A 316 -20.96 38.95 12.92
CA LEU A 316 -19.65 38.84 13.54
C LEU A 316 -19.67 39.57 14.89
N PRO A 317 -19.16 38.96 15.98
CA PRO A 317 -19.00 39.63 17.25
C PRO A 317 -18.20 40.94 17.08
N PRO A 318 -18.63 42.06 17.69
CA PRO A 318 -17.81 43.27 17.69
C PRO A 318 -16.53 42.98 18.48
N GLY A 319 -15.39 43.29 17.87
CA GLY A 319 -14.06 43.20 18.49
C GLY A 319 -13.83 44.24 19.58
#